data_AF-A0A5C7KSA1-F1
#
_entry.id   AF-A0A5C7KSA1-F1
#
_cell.length_a   1.000
_cell.length_b   1.000
_cell.length_c   1.000
_cell.angle_alpha   90.00
_cell.angle_beta   90.00
_cell.angle_gamma   90.00
#
_symmetry.space_group_name_H-M   'P 1'
#
loop_
_entity.id
_entity.type
_entity.pdbx_description
1 polymer ?
#
loop_
_entity_poly.entity_id
_entity_poly.type
_entity_poly.pdbx_seq_one_letter_code
_entity_poly.pdbx_strand_id
1 'polypeptide(L)'
;MNKTLLVGLSVLSLIALSSTAASAYRGDPNKQGPNYDPARHTAIQETFRKGESGYSSWLKLMEGKATRLKEVIKDSKVFAEFANAQKQGQSAVVAFRTKYNLGSGNGNHTGYGRNR
;
A
#
# COMPACT_ATOMS: atom_id res chain seq x y z
N MET A 1 -63.64 17.16 -2.94
CA MET A 1 -64.49 16.25 -2.14
C MET A 1 -63.71 14.96 -1.90
N ASN A 2 -63.36 14.77 -0.65
CA ASN A 2 -62.84 13.58 0.01
C ASN A 2 -63.84 12.42 -0.02
N LYS A 3 -63.36 11.18 -0.21
CA LYS A 3 -63.95 9.97 0.37
C LYS A 3 -62.96 8.80 0.35
N THR A 4 -62.77 8.28 1.55
CA THR A 4 -62.04 7.12 2.05
C THR A 4 -62.60 5.79 1.51
N LEU A 5 -61.82 4.69 1.69
CA LEU A 5 -62.14 3.24 1.67
C LEU A 5 -61.07 2.51 0.80
N LEU A 6 -60.53 1.32 1.08
CA LEU A 6 -60.68 0.30 2.11
C LEU A 6 -59.43 -0.62 2.02
N VAL A 7 -59.08 -1.24 3.14
CA VAL A 7 -58.19 -2.39 3.44
C VAL A 7 -57.88 -3.37 2.29
N GLY A 8 -56.62 -3.82 2.20
CA GLY A 8 -56.27 -5.09 1.54
C GLY A 8 -54.77 -5.42 1.41
N LEU A 9 -54.43 -6.66 1.79
CA LEU A 9 -53.23 -7.45 1.43
C LEU A 9 -51.88 -7.18 2.13
N SER A 10 -51.57 -8.10 3.05
CA SER A 10 -50.35 -8.94 3.14
C SER A 10 -49.15 -8.57 2.27
N VAL A 11 -47.97 -8.41 2.89
CA VAL A 11 -46.72 -9.18 2.63
C VAL A 11 -45.72 -8.79 3.73
N LEU A 12 -45.26 -9.77 4.53
CA LEU A 12 -44.05 -9.63 5.34
C LEU A 12 -42.90 -9.38 4.37
N SER A 13 -42.44 -8.13 4.28
CA SER A 13 -41.28 -7.79 3.47
C SER A 13 -40.06 -8.36 4.18
N LEU A 14 -39.56 -9.51 3.72
CA LEU A 14 -38.21 -9.95 4.03
C LEU A 14 -37.28 -8.83 3.55
N ILE A 15 -36.77 -8.03 4.48
CA ILE A 15 -35.67 -7.12 4.20
C ILE A 15 -34.48 -8.03 3.95
N ALA A 16 -34.25 -8.35 2.68
CA ALA A 16 -32.98 -8.87 2.23
C ALA A 16 -31.95 -7.79 2.59
N LEU A 17 -31.23 -8.01 3.68
CA LEU A 17 -29.97 -7.35 3.95
C LEU A 17 -29.06 -7.73 2.79
N SER A 18 -29.13 -6.95 1.70
CA SER A 18 -28.09 -6.94 0.69
C SER A 18 -26.85 -6.46 1.43
N SER A 19 -26.06 -7.41 1.89
CA SER A 19 -24.67 -7.18 2.21
C SER A 19 -24.03 -6.69 0.91
N THR A 20 -24.08 -5.37 0.70
CA THR A 20 -23.21 -4.72 -0.26
C THR A 20 -21.81 -5.14 0.14
N ALA A 21 -21.25 -6.09 -0.62
CA ALA A 21 -19.87 -6.46 -0.49
C ALA A 21 -19.09 -5.15 -0.48
N ALA A 22 -18.56 -4.79 0.70
CA ALA A 22 -17.72 -3.63 0.85
C ALA A 22 -16.48 -3.93 0.01
N SER A 23 -16.54 -3.56 -1.27
CA SER A 23 -15.38 -3.51 -2.12
C SER A 23 -14.52 -2.44 -1.50
N ALA A 24 -13.60 -2.84 -0.62
CA ALA A 24 -12.63 -1.94 -0.05
C ALA A 24 -11.97 -1.23 -1.24
N TYR A 25 -12.25 0.06 -1.40
CA TYR A 25 -11.72 0.85 -2.48
C TYR A 25 -10.19 0.78 -2.38
N ARG A 26 -9.55 0.05 -3.30
CA ARG A 26 -8.10 -0.23 -3.26
C ARG A 26 -7.25 0.97 -3.70
N GLY A 27 -7.88 2.12 -3.97
CA GLY A 27 -7.23 3.22 -4.65
C GLY A 27 -6.98 2.88 -6.13
N ASP A 28 -6.73 3.92 -6.92
CA ASP A 28 -6.21 3.76 -8.27
C ASP A 28 -4.68 3.64 -8.18
N PRO A 29 -4.06 2.52 -8.60
CA PRO A 29 -2.61 2.33 -8.54
C PRO A 29 -1.84 3.32 -9.41
N ASN A 30 -2.52 4.00 -10.35
CA ASN A 30 -1.93 5.04 -11.19
C ASN A 30 -1.92 6.42 -10.50
N LYS A 31 -2.64 6.58 -9.38
CA LYS A 31 -2.64 7.85 -8.63
C LYS A 31 -1.38 7.98 -7.80
N GLN A 32 -0.58 8.97 -8.13
CA GLN A 32 0.59 9.37 -7.37
C GLN A 32 0.17 10.07 -6.08
N GLY A 33 0.82 9.73 -4.96
CA GLY A 33 0.54 10.38 -3.67
C GLY A 33 1.02 11.83 -3.63
N PRO A 34 0.56 12.63 -2.67
CA PRO A 34 0.95 14.05 -2.52
C PRO A 34 2.46 14.27 -2.28
N ASN A 35 3.18 13.22 -1.91
CA ASN A 35 4.64 13.22 -1.71
C ASN A 35 5.43 12.70 -2.92
N TYR A 36 4.78 12.50 -4.08
CA TYR A 36 5.46 12.11 -5.30
C TYR A 36 6.15 13.30 -5.95
N ASP A 37 7.44 13.14 -6.24
CA ASP A 37 8.24 14.08 -7.01
C ASP A 37 8.84 13.32 -8.21
N PRO A 38 8.51 13.71 -9.47
CA PRO A 38 8.96 12.98 -10.66
C PRO A 38 10.48 13.00 -10.85
N ALA A 39 11.13 14.12 -10.53
CA ALA A 39 12.57 14.29 -10.69
C ALA A 39 13.32 13.36 -9.72
N ARG A 40 12.89 13.31 -8.46
CA ARG A 40 13.41 12.39 -7.45
C ARG A 40 13.12 10.94 -7.79
N HIS A 41 11.91 10.62 -8.29
CA HIS A 41 11.60 9.26 -8.71
C HIS A 41 12.58 8.78 -9.78
N THR A 42 12.80 9.60 -10.80
CA THR A 42 13.75 9.32 -11.89
C THR A 42 15.18 9.18 -11.36
N ALA A 43 15.61 10.08 -10.48
CA ALA A 43 16.94 10.01 -9.86
C ALA A 43 17.14 8.69 -9.09
N ILE A 44 16.13 8.24 -8.33
CA ILE A 44 16.17 6.96 -7.63
C ILE A 44 16.24 5.78 -8.61
N GLN A 45 15.45 5.79 -9.69
CA GLN A 45 15.49 4.73 -10.70
C GLN A 45 16.89 4.59 -11.32
N GLU A 46 17.56 5.69 -11.62
CA GLU A 46 18.94 5.66 -12.10
C GLU A 46 19.91 5.05 -11.07
N THR A 47 19.70 5.27 -9.77
CA THR A 47 20.51 4.59 -8.74
C THR A 47 20.31 3.08 -8.76
N PHE A 48 19.08 2.59 -8.96
CA PHE A 48 18.82 1.15 -9.08
C PHE A 48 19.41 0.57 -10.37
N ARG A 49 19.43 1.34 -11.46
CA ARG A 49 20.06 0.93 -12.72
C ARG A 49 21.56 0.68 -12.54
N LYS A 50 22.24 1.53 -11.77
CA LYS A 50 23.67 1.43 -11.44
C LYS A 50 24.05 0.28 -10.50
N GLY A 51 23.08 -0.40 -9.87
CA GLY A 51 23.36 -1.51 -8.95
C GLY A 51 24.20 -1.06 -7.76
N GLU A 52 25.22 -1.82 -7.36
CA GLU A 52 26.05 -1.51 -6.18
C GLU A 52 26.64 -0.09 -6.19
N SER A 53 27.11 0.39 -7.34
CA SER A 53 27.68 1.73 -7.50
C SER A 53 26.67 2.86 -7.30
N GLY A 54 25.37 2.56 -7.32
CA GLY A 54 24.29 3.51 -7.08
C GLY A 54 24.06 3.84 -5.60
N TYR A 55 24.61 3.03 -4.68
CA TYR A 55 24.28 3.11 -3.25
C TYR A 55 24.57 4.49 -2.63
N SER A 56 25.73 5.07 -2.89
CA SER A 56 26.11 6.39 -2.36
C SER A 56 25.20 7.51 -2.85
N SER A 57 24.79 7.44 -4.13
CA SER A 57 23.84 8.39 -4.72
C SER A 57 22.45 8.21 -4.12
N TRP A 58 22.04 6.96 -3.91
CA TRP A 58 20.77 6.63 -3.28
C TRP A 58 20.70 7.14 -1.83
N LEU A 59 21.77 6.97 -1.05
CA LEU A 59 21.84 7.50 0.32
C LEU A 59 21.62 9.02 0.38
N LYS A 60 22.23 9.78 -0.54
CA LYS A 60 22.02 11.23 -0.67
C LYS A 60 20.57 11.57 -1.00
N LEU A 61 19.94 10.84 -1.92
CA LEU A 61 18.51 11.02 -2.27
C LEU A 61 17.55 10.62 -1.13
N MET A 62 18.05 9.87 -0.14
CA MET A 62 17.34 9.44 1.06
C MET A 62 17.78 10.22 2.31
N GLU A 63 18.61 11.25 2.16
CA GLU A 63 18.97 12.16 3.24
C GLU A 63 17.73 12.92 3.72
N GLY A 64 17.65 13.21 5.02
CA GLY A 64 16.47 13.82 5.64
C GLY A 64 15.21 12.95 5.69
N LYS A 65 15.22 11.73 5.14
CA LYS A 65 14.11 10.78 5.25
C LYS A 65 14.42 9.71 6.29
N ALA A 66 13.72 9.76 7.42
CA ALA A 66 13.72 8.68 8.40
C ALA A 66 12.91 7.51 7.85
N THR A 67 13.59 6.50 7.30
CA THR A 67 12.94 5.28 6.80
C THR A 67 13.66 4.06 7.32
N ARG A 68 12.91 3.07 7.79
CA ARG A 68 13.44 1.75 8.19
C ARG A 68 14.26 1.08 7.09
N LEU A 69 13.97 1.43 5.82
CA LEU A 69 14.72 0.98 4.66
C LEU A 69 16.21 1.37 4.71
N LYS A 70 16.55 2.57 5.21
CA LYS A 70 17.96 2.98 5.37
C LYS A 70 18.70 2.20 6.44
N GLU A 71 18.00 1.75 7.48
CA GLU A 71 18.59 0.99 8.58
C GLU A 71 18.88 -0.46 8.17
N VAL A 72 18.10 -0.98 7.23
CA VAL A 72 18.28 -2.32 6.67
C VAL A 72 19.30 -2.34 5.55
N ILE A 73 19.26 -1.36 4.64
CA ILE A 73 20.21 -1.24 3.53
C ILE A 73 21.49 -0.57 4.03
N LYS A 74 22.30 -1.36 4.75
CA LYS A 74 23.54 -0.92 5.41
C LYS A 74 24.74 -0.86 4.49
N ASP A 75 24.69 -1.53 3.35
CA ASP A 75 25.80 -1.64 2.41
C ASP A 75 25.33 -1.73 0.95
N SER A 76 26.29 -1.65 0.03
CA SER A 76 26.05 -1.68 -1.41
C SER A 76 25.50 -3.02 -1.91
N LYS A 77 25.81 -4.14 -1.24
CA LYS A 77 25.33 -5.48 -1.65
C LYS A 77 23.85 -5.62 -1.35
N VAL A 78 23.42 -5.26 -0.13
CA VAL A 78 22.00 -5.23 0.23
C VAL A 78 21.24 -4.21 -0.63
N PHE A 79 21.88 -3.10 -1.00
CA PHE A 79 21.31 -2.16 -1.96
C PHE A 79 21.12 -2.77 -3.33
N ALA A 80 22.10 -3.51 -3.86
CA ALA A 80 21.98 -4.17 -5.15
C ALA A 80 20.91 -5.26 -5.16
N GLU A 81 20.76 -6.02 -4.06
CA GLU A 81 19.64 -6.94 -3.90
C GLU A 81 18.29 -6.20 -4.00
N PHE A 82 18.16 -5.07 -3.30
CA PHE A 82 16.95 -4.25 -3.37
C PHE A 82 16.71 -3.66 -4.76
N ALA A 83 17.75 -3.15 -5.42
CA ALA A 83 17.69 -2.62 -6.77
C ALA A 83 17.27 -3.70 -7.78
N ASN A 84 17.78 -4.92 -7.64
CA ASN A 84 17.36 -6.04 -8.47
C ASN A 84 15.91 -6.43 -8.21
N ALA A 85 15.47 -6.45 -6.94
CA ALA A 85 14.08 -6.68 -6.59
C ALA A 85 13.15 -5.63 -7.24
N GLN A 86 13.53 -4.35 -7.24
CA GLN A 86 12.76 -3.28 -7.91
C GLN A 86 12.61 -3.52 -9.41
N LYS A 87 13.66 -4.02 -10.09
CA LYS A 87 13.62 -4.35 -11.53
C LYS A 87 12.73 -5.56 -11.84
N GLN A 88 12.72 -6.55 -10.95
CA GLN A 88 11.91 -7.77 -11.07
C GLN A 88 10.43 -7.51 -10.76
N GLY A 89 10.13 -6.41 -10.07
CA GLY A 89 8.78 -5.97 -9.79
C GLY A 89 8.30 -6.29 -8.37
N GLN A 90 7.01 -6.07 -8.14
CA GLN A 90 6.45 -5.99 -6.79
C GLN A 90 6.61 -7.28 -5.98
N SER A 91 6.52 -8.46 -6.60
CA SER A 91 6.69 -9.75 -5.91
C SER A 91 8.09 -9.91 -5.32
N ALA A 92 9.13 -9.56 -6.07
CA ALA A 92 10.51 -9.59 -5.59
C ALA A 92 10.77 -8.54 -4.52
N VAL A 93 10.17 -7.34 -4.65
CA VAL A 93 10.22 -6.30 -3.60
C VAL A 93 9.57 -6.80 -2.31
N VAL A 94 8.44 -7.52 -2.38
CA VAL A 94 7.80 -8.14 -1.23
C VAL A 94 8.70 -9.22 -0.63
N ALA A 95 9.33 -10.07 -1.44
CA ALA A 95 10.26 -11.09 -0.95
C ALA A 95 11.47 -10.47 -0.23
N PHE A 96 12.07 -9.43 -0.79
CA PHE A 96 13.13 -8.66 -0.13
C PHE A 96 12.64 -8.09 1.20
N ARG A 97 11.45 -7.48 1.20
CA ARG A 97 10.85 -6.92 2.41
C ARG A 97 10.65 -7.97 3.49
N THR A 98 10.13 -9.14 3.15
CA THR A 98 10.00 -10.27 4.07
C THR A 98 11.35 -10.74 4.59
N LYS A 99 12.34 -10.94 3.71
CA LYS A 99 13.70 -11.37 4.06
C LYS A 99 14.34 -10.46 5.12
N TYR A 100 14.13 -9.15 4.99
CA TYR A 100 14.71 -8.16 5.89
C TYR A 100 13.73 -7.59 6.93
N ASN A 101 12.57 -8.24 7.12
CA ASN A 101 11.55 -7.83 8.08
C ASN A 101 11.12 -6.35 7.93
N LEU A 102 11.06 -5.87 6.68
CA LEU A 102 10.63 -4.53 6.29
C LEU A 102 9.12 -4.53 5.99
N GLY A 103 8.31 -3.97 6.87
CA GLY A 103 6.87 -3.89 6.62
C GLY A 103 6.12 -5.22 6.77
N SER A 104 6.75 -6.23 7.39
CA SER A 104 6.04 -7.28 8.11
C SER A 104 5.33 -6.62 9.29
N GLY A 105 4.19 -6.03 8.99
CA GLY A 105 3.24 -5.59 9.99
C GLY A 105 2.71 -6.81 10.75
N ASN A 106 3.50 -7.33 11.69
CA ASN A 106 2.99 -7.75 12.98
C ASN A 106 2.63 -6.50 13.83
N GLY A 107 2.51 -5.33 13.19
CA GLY A 107 1.53 -4.34 13.58
C GLY A 107 0.23 -5.08 13.71
N ASN A 108 -0.10 -5.42 14.94
CA ASN A 108 -1.40 -5.86 15.38
C ASN A 108 -2.42 -4.98 14.64
N HIS A 109 -3.05 -5.48 13.58
CA HIS A 109 -4.28 -4.88 13.08
C HIS A 109 -5.37 -5.32 14.07
N THR A 110 -5.14 -5.16 15.38
CA THR A 110 -6.21 -4.96 16.34
C THR A 110 -6.78 -3.59 16.03
N GLY A 111 -7.46 -3.50 14.89
CA GLY A 111 -8.65 -2.69 14.83
C GLY A 111 -9.49 -3.18 16.01
N TYR A 112 -9.55 -2.36 17.05
CA TYR A 112 -10.47 -2.52 18.15
C TYR A 112 -11.89 -2.48 17.56
N GLY A 113 -12.35 -3.64 17.08
CA GLY A 113 -13.75 -3.98 16.88
C GLY A 113 -14.30 -4.63 18.15
N ARG A 114 -13.91 -4.12 19.33
CA ARG A 114 -14.69 -4.31 20.56
C ARG A 114 -15.53 -3.06 20.75
N ASN A 115 -16.64 -3.00 20.03
CA ASN A 115 -17.77 -2.18 20.45
C ASN A 115 -18.98 -3.09 20.53
N ARG A 116 -19.21 -3.53 21.79
CA ARG A 116 -20.47 -3.81 22.48
C ARG A 116 -21.50 -4.67 21.76
#